data_AF-A0AAE1QJ36-F1
#
_entry.id   AF-A0AAE1QJ36-F1
#
_cell.length_a   1.000
_cell.length_b   1.000
_cell.length_c   1.000
_cell.angle_alpha   90.00
_cell.angle_beta   90.00
_cell.angle_gamma   90.00
#
_symmetry.space_group_name_H-M   'P 1'
#
loop_
_entity.id
_entity.type
_entity.pdbx_description
1 polymer ?
#
loop_
_entity_poly.entity_id
_entity_poly.type
_entity_poly.pdbx_seq_one_letter_code
_entity_poly.pdbx_strand_id
1 'polypeptide(L)'
;MICRLIFYDRNNNFLERDDVGPSAEFSMVKPPATQYKDINAQTVMNISEITENAVKEVEVSTRGQKSNERWAHERQFRITSSNFGRICKATTRTDFKKLARDLQRKCSVRCKAIDHGNMYEKTALKKYEEMSGHTVTECGLVICKDYPFLASSPDGLVNEEKVIEIKCPYVARNSQINSSTINYLQDTPNGLQLDNNHNYYYQIQGEMMCTGREICDLVIFTFEDLQVI
;
A
#
# COMPACT_ATOMS: atom_id res chain seq x y z
N MET A 1 -3.49 15.67 -7.36
CA MET A 1 -4.93 15.91 -7.55
C MET A 1 -5.65 14.56 -7.51
N ILE A 2 -6.24 14.21 -6.36
CA ILE A 2 -6.87 12.92 -6.09
C ILE A 2 -8.37 13.03 -6.41
N CYS A 3 -8.92 12.14 -7.24
CA CYS A 3 -10.36 11.75 -7.36
C CYS A 3 -10.49 10.72 -8.51
N ARG A 4 -11.24 9.61 -8.44
CA ARG A 4 -12.69 9.52 -8.19
C ARG A 4 -13.11 8.11 -7.70
N LEU A 5 -14.07 8.09 -6.78
CA LEU A 5 -15.08 7.03 -6.66
C LEU A 5 -16.33 7.50 -7.43
N ILE A 6 -16.69 6.85 -8.54
CA ILE A 6 -17.91 7.17 -9.31
C ILE A 6 -18.99 6.13 -8.97
N PHE A 7 -20.20 6.59 -8.66
CA PHE A 7 -21.39 5.75 -8.53
C PHE A 7 -22.13 5.65 -9.88
N TYR A 8 -22.50 4.44 -10.28
CA TYR A 8 -23.35 4.15 -11.44
C TYR A 8 -24.77 3.80 -10.99
N ASP A 9 -25.77 4.11 -11.81
CA ASP A 9 -27.09 3.50 -11.65
C ASP A 9 -27.07 2.01 -12.08
N ARG A 10 -28.16 1.28 -11.84
CA ARG A 10 -28.26 -0.16 -12.15
C ARG A 10 -28.15 -0.49 -13.65
N ASN A 11 -28.16 0.51 -14.53
CA ASN A 11 -28.10 0.38 -15.98
C ASN A 11 -26.81 0.96 -16.58
N ASN A 12 -25.83 1.32 -15.75
CA ASN A 12 -24.53 1.82 -16.18
C ASN A 12 -24.57 3.20 -16.90
N ASN A 13 -25.62 4.00 -16.67
CA ASN A 13 -25.69 5.37 -17.17
C ASN A 13 -24.98 6.34 -16.21
N PHE A 14 -24.40 7.41 -16.76
CA PHE A 14 -23.87 8.52 -15.97
C PHE A 14 -25.02 9.23 -15.25
N LEU A 15 -24.92 9.37 -13.93
CA LEU A 15 -25.77 10.28 -13.18
C LEU A 15 -25.06 11.63 -13.09
N GLU A 16 -25.39 12.56 -13.99
CA GLU A 16 -25.06 13.98 -13.78
C GLU A 16 -25.94 14.49 -12.62
N ARG A 17 -25.30 14.97 -11.55
CA ARG A 17 -25.96 15.90 -10.64
C ARG A 17 -25.69 17.29 -11.19
N ASP A 18 -26.76 17.97 -11.55
CA ASP A 18 -26.75 19.36 -11.98
C ASP A 18 -26.02 20.26 -10.97
N ASP A 19 -25.15 21.11 -11.52
CA ASP A 19 -24.61 22.36 -10.98
C ASP A 19 -24.01 22.37 -9.56
N VAL A 20 -22.70 22.06 -9.44
CA VAL A 20 -21.63 22.98 -8.95
C VAL A 20 -20.27 22.44 -9.44
N GLY A 21 -19.40 23.31 -9.98
CA GLY A 21 -18.16 23.02 -10.70
C GLY A 21 -17.00 22.30 -9.94
N PRO A 22 -15.77 22.34 -10.48
CA PRO A 22 -14.67 21.43 -10.15
C PRO A 22 -14.02 21.77 -8.80
N SER A 23 -14.69 21.43 -7.70
CA SER A 23 -14.13 21.45 -6.35
C SER A 23 -14.96 20.56 -5.42
N ALA A 24 -15.02 19.27 -5.72
CA ALA A 24 -15.53 18.31 -4.75
C ALA A 24 -14.34 17.71 -4.01
N GLU A 25 -13.95 18.33 -2.90
CA GLU A 25 -13.11 17.68 -1.90
C GLU A 25 -13.83 16.42 -1.41
N PHE A 26 -13.33 15.26 -1.79
CA PHE A 26 -13.74 13.99 -1.19
C PHE A 26 -13.17 13.94 0.23
N SER A 27 -14.03 14.10 1.25
CA SER A 27 -13.63 13.86 2.63
C SER A 27 -13.80 12.38 2.97
N MET A 28 -12.72 11.72 3.38
CA MET A 28 -12.84 10.44 4.07
C MET A 28 -13.40 10.74 5.47
N VAL A 29 -14.67 10.40 5.69
CA VAL A 29 -15.31 10.63 6.99
C VAL A 29 -14.71 9.67 8.02
N LYS A 30 -14.06 10.21 9.05
CA LYS A 30 -13.58 9.40 10.18
C LYS A 30 -14.81 8.80 10.89
N PRO A 31 -14.95 7.47 10.99
CA PRO A 31 -16.01 6.88 11.78
C PRO A 31 -15.84 7.28 13.26
N PRO A 32 -16.95 7.52 13.99
CA PRO A 32 -16.87 7.93 15.38
C PRO A 32 -16.20 6.84 16.24
N ALA A 33 -15.27 7.25 17.12
CA ALA A 33 -14.45 6.37 17.96
C ALA A 33 -15.26 5.33 18.76
N THR A 34 -16.51 5.65 19.08
CA THR A 34 -17.45 4.82 19.83
C THR A 34 -17.93 3.56 19.09
N GLN A 35 -17.66 3.44 17.79
CA GLN A 35 -18.09 2.28 16.98
C GLN A 35 -17.09 1.12 16.98
N TYR A 36 -15.89 1.32 17.51
CA TYR A 36 -14.88 0.28 17.61
C TYR A 36 -14.99 -0.42 18.96
N LYS A 37 -15.88 -1.42 19.05
CA LYS A 37 -15.83 -2.40 20.14
C LYS A 37 -14.81 -3.46 19.77
N ASP A 38 -13.63 -3.35 20.34
CA ASP A 38 -12.65 -4.42 20.30
C ASP A 38 -13.25 -5.62 21.05
N ILE A 39 -13.61 -6.67 20.31
CA ILE A 39 -14.40 -7.78 20.85
C ILE A 39 -13.55 -8.61 21.85
N ASN A 40 -12.23 -8.40 21.88
CA ASN A 40 -11.28 -9.22 22.64
C ASN A 40 -10.11 -8.47 23.34
N ALA A 41 -10.04 -7.13 23.38
CA ALA A 41 -8.85 -6.44 23.93
C ALA A 41 -9.11 -5.76 25.28
N GLN A 42 -8.29 -6.11 26.29
CA GLN A 42 -8.09 -5.33 27.52
C GLN A 42 -7.33 -4.00 27.25
N THR A 43 -7.00 -3.68 25.99
CA THR A 43 -6.30 -2.46 25.59
C THR A 43 -7.22 -1.67 24.66
N VAL A 44 -7.76 -0.54 25.14
CA VAL A 44 -8.48 0.40 24.28
C VAL A 44 -7.44 1.15 23.45
N MET A 45 -7.12 0.66 22.24
CA MET A 45 -6.36 1.47 21.29
C MET A 45 -7.25 2.62 20.80
N ASN A 46 -6.83 3.86 21.06
CA ASN A 46 -7.47 5.01 20.44
C ASN A 46 -7.09 5.03 18.95
N ILE A 47 -7.96 4.45 18.12
CA ILE A 47 -7.80 4.43 16.65
C ILE A 47 -8.43 5.66 15.98
N SER A 48 -8.90 6.63 16.76
CA SER A 48 -9.45 7.89 16.24
C SER A 48 -8.41 9.01 16.16
N GLU A 49 -7.43 9.02 17.07
CA GLU A 49 -6.39 10.05 17.13
C GLU A 49 -5.05 9.47 17.59
N ILE A 50 -3.96 9.93 16.98
CA ILE A 50 -2.59 9.55 17.33
C ILE A 50 -1.66 10.76 17.19
N THR A 51 -0.70 10.90 18.09
CA THR A 51 0.29 11.98 18.05
C THR A 51 1.43 11.64 17.07
N GLU A 52 2.11 12.65 16.54
CA GLU A 52 3.27 12.44 15.67
C GLU A 52 4.38 11.64 16.34
N ASN A 53 4.60 11.89 17.63
CA ASN A 53 5.61 11.15 18.40
C ASN A 53 5.24 9.67 18.53
N ALA A 54 3.95 9.35 18.74
CA ALA A 54 3.50 7.96 18.78
C ALA A 54 3.61 7.28 17.40
N VAL A 55 3.30 7.98 16.30
CA VAL A 55 3.52 7.45 14.94
C VAL A 55 5.02 7.13 14.72
N LYS A 56 5.91 8.06 15.08
CA LYS A 56 7.37 7.87 14.97
C LYS A 56 7.87 6.73 15.86
N GLU A 57 7.37 6.61 17.08
CA GLU A 57 7.75 5.53 17.99
C GLU A 57 7.34 4.16 17.44
N VAL A 58 6.10 4.05 16.92
CA VAL A 58 5.63 2.80 16.30
C VAL A 58 6.50 2.47 15.10
N GLU A 59 6.77 3.42 14.20
CA GLU A 59 7.64 3.19 13.04
C GLU A 59 9.01 2.64 13.47
N VAL A 60 9.74 3.38 14.32
CA VAL A 60 11.09 3.00 14.75
C VAL A 60 11.10 1.65 15.46
N SER A 61 10.16 1.42 16.38
CA SER A 61 10.09 0.18 17.16
C SER A 61 9.60 -1.04 16.36
N THR A 62 9.12 -0.83 15.13
CA THR A 62 8.62 -1.88 14.24
C THR A 62 9.47 -2.09 12.98
N ARG A 63 10.63 -1.42 12.87
CA ARG A 63 11.67 -1.74 11.87
C ARG A 63 12.11 -3.21 11.99
N GLY A 64 12.60 -3.79 10.90
CA GLY A 64 12.74 -5.24 10.72
C GLY A 64 11.47 -5.93 10.24
N GLN A 65 10.35 -5.21 10.22
CA GLN A 65 9.05 -5.61 9.67
C GLN A 65 8.65 -7.06 9.99
N LYS A 66 8.66 -7.96 9.01
CA LYS A 66 8.28 -9.37 9.17
C LYS A 66 9.05 -10.10 10.27
N SER A 67 10.29 -9.69 10.54
CA SER A 67 11.12 -10.27 11.62
C SER A 67 10.85 -9.68 13.00
N ASN A 68 10.04 -8.62 13.07
CA ASN A 68 9.68 -7.91 14.29
C ASN A 68 8.27 -8.29 14.76
N GLU A 69 8.14 -8.86 15.95
CA GLU A 69 6.85 -9.28 16.51
C GLU A 69 5.92 -8.11 16.82
N ARG A 70 6.47 -6.95 17.22
CA ARG A 70 5.67 -5.73 17.46
C ARG A 70 5.04 -5.24 16.16
N TRP A 71 5.75 -5.33 15.03
CA TRP A 71 5.20 -5.02 13.71
C TRP A 71 3.97 -5.87 13.39
N ALA A 72 4.06 -7.19 13.63
CA ALA A 72 2.94 -8.11 13.43
C ALA A 72 1.79 -7.87 14.42
N HIS A 73 2.09 -7.39 15.62
CA HIS A 73 1.10 -6.99 16.62
C HIS A 73 0.34 -5.73 16.18
N GLU A 74 1.04 -4.64 15.92
CA GLU A 74 0.45 -3.35 15.52
C GLU A 74 -0.42 -3.44 14.27
N ARG A 75 -0.03 -4.28 13.30
CA ARG A 75 -0.80 -4.48 12.06
C ARG A 75 -2.17 -5.12 12.26
N GLN A 76 -2.43 -5.82 13.36
CA GLN A 76 -3.74 -6.44 13.61
C GLN A 76 -4.83 -5.39 13.87
N PHE A 77 -4.44 -4.19 14.30
CA PHE A 77 -5.37 -3.12 14.66
C PHE A 77 -5.67 -2.18 13.48
N ARG A 78 -5.05 -2.41 12.31
CA ARG A 78 -5.04 -1.45 11.19
C ARG A 78 -5.25 -2.16 9.85
N ILE A 79 -5.88 -1.46 8.92
CA ILE A 79 -5.95 -1.86 7.53
C ILE A 79 -4.66 -1.42 6.85
N THR A 80 -3.94 -2.38 6.29
CA THR A 80 -2.63 -2.12 5.67
C THR A 80 -2.75 -1.83 4.18
N SER A 81 -1.91 -0.93 3.67
CA SER A 81 -1.84 -0.51 2.25
C SER A 81 -1.89 -1.65 1.23
N SER A 82 -1.23 -2.78 1.53
CA SER A 82 -1.23 -4.00 0.71
C SER A 82 -2.63 -4.59 0.43
N ASN A 83 -3.65 -4.17 1.18
CA ASN A 83 -5.05 -4.55 0.97
C ASN A 83 -5.91 -3.47 0.31
N PHE A 84 -5.39 -2.26 0.07
CA PHE A 84 -6.18 -1.13 -0.41
C PHE A 84 -6.78 -1.42 -1.79
N GLY A 85 -6.04 -2.07 -2.69
CA GLY A 85 -6.59 -2.47 -3.99
C GLY A 85 -7.84 -3.35 -3.86
N ARG A 86 -7.88 -4.28 -2.90
CA ARG A 86 -9.06 -5.13 -2.64
C ARG A 86 -10.26 -4.34 -2.13
N ILE A 87 -9.99 -3.28 -1.36
CA ILE A 87 -11.00 -2.44 -0.72
C ILE A 87 -11.54 -1.40 -1.71
N CYS A 88 -10.66 -0.64 -2.35
CA CYS A 88 -11.00 0.41 -3.30
C CYS A 88 -11.70 -0.14 -4.55
N LYS A 89 -11.40 -1.37 -4.95
CA LYS A 89 -12.06 -2.06 -6.07
C LYS A 89 -13.28 -2.88 -5.65
N ALA A 90 -13.66 -2.88 -4.37
CA ALA A 90 -14.85 -3.61 -3.93
C ALA A 90 -16.10 -2.97 -4.52
N THR A 91 -17.03 -3.80 -5.00
CA THR A 91 -18.31 -3.37 -5.59
C THR A 91 -19.47 -3.94 -4.78
N THR A 92 -20.70 -3.63 -5.18
CA THR A 92 -21.92 -4.22 -4.59
C THR A 92 -21.98 -5.75 -4.72
N ARG A 93 -21.18 -6.34 -5.62
CA ARG A 93 -21.05 -7.80 -5.79
C ARG A 93 -20.04 -8.43 -4.82
N THR A 94 -19.20 -7.63 -4.17
CA THR A 94 -18.20 -8.14 -3.24
C THR A 94 -18.88 -8.66 -1.97
N ASP A 95 -18.51 -9.86 -1.52
CA ASP A 95 -18.89 -10.34 -0.18
C ASP A 95 -18.10 -9.56 0.88
N PHE A 96 -18.68 -8.47 1.37
CA PHE A 96 -18.07 -7.61 2.39
C PHE A 96 -17.82 -8.34 3.71
N LYS A 97 -18.65 -9.34 4.07
CA LYS A 97 -18.43 -10.14 5.30
C LYS A 97 -17.19 -11.01 5.15
N LYS A 98 -17.01 -11.65 4.00
CA LYS A 98 -15.79 -12.40 3.69
C LYS A 98 -14.58 -11.48 3.62
N LEU A 99 -14.67 -10.34 2.93
CA LEU A 99 -13.56 -9.38 2.84
C LEU A 99 -13.12 -8.92 4.23
N ALA A 100 -14.05 -8.53 5.10
CA ALA A 100 -13.74 -8.12 6.47
C ALA A 100 -13.02 -9.22 7.27
N ARG A 101 -13.51 -10.48 7.19
CA ARG A 101 -12.84 -11.63 7.83
C ARG A 101 -11.43 -11.87 7.28
N ASP A 102 -11.25 -11.75 5.96
CA ASP A 102 -9.94 -11.94 5.33
C ASP A 102 -8.94 -10.84 5.72
N LEU A 103 -9.41 -9.60 5.93
CA LEU A 103 -8.57 -8.48 6.38
C LEU A 103 -8.11 -8.64 7.84
N GLN A 104 -8.93 -9.27 8.69
CA GLN A 104 -8.61 -9.51 10.10
C GLN A 104 -7.73 -10.75 10.31
N ARG A 105 -7.77 -11.72 9.40
CA ARG A 105 -7.06 -12.99 9.57
C ARG A 105 -5.56 -12.82 9.32
N LYS A 106 -4.73 -13.28 10.26
CA LYS A 106 -3.31 -13.60 10.01
C LYS A 106 -3.23 -14.75 9.02
N CYS A 107 -3.21 -14.45 7.72
CA CYS A 107 -3.03 -15.49 6.71
C CYS A 107 -1.54 -15.63 6.40
N SER A 108 -0.89 -16.66 6.94
CA SER A 108 0.45 -17.08 6.52
C SER A 108 0.33 -17.85 5.19
N VAL A 109 0.04 -17.14 4.10
CA VAL A 109 0.10 -17.75 2.77
C VAL A 109 1.57 -17.94 2.42
N ARG A 110 2.00 -19.20 2.31
CA ARG A 110 3.31 -19.52 1.78
C ARG A 110 3.15 -19.95 0.33
N CYS A 111 3.76 -19.21 -0.58
CA CYS A 111 3.82 -19.58 -1.99
C CYS A 111 5.18 -19.19 -2.58
N LYS A 112 5.54 -19.81 -3.71
CA LYS A 112 6.83 -19.57 -4.37
C LYS A 112 7.07 -18.09 -4.69
N ALA A 113 6.02 -17.35 -5.03
CA ALA A 113 6.11 -15.93 -5.32
C ALA A 113 6.48 -15.09 -4.08
N ILE A 114 5.85 -15.37 -2.94
CA ILE A 114 6.15 -14.69 -1.67
C ILE A 114 7.56 -15.05 -1.21
N ASP A 115 7.93 -16.34 -1.22
CA ASP A 115 9.26 -16.79 -0.79
C ASP A 115 10.37 -16.19 -1.67
N HIS A 116 10.13 -16.09 -2.99
CA HIS A 116 11.05 -15.43 -3.91
C HIS A 116 11.16 -13.92 -3.66
N GLY A 117 10.03 -13.23 -3.45
CA GLY A 117 10.02 -11.81 -3.05
C GLY A 117 10.90 -11.55 -1.83
N ASN A 118 10.62 -12.25 -0.72
CA ASN A 118 11.39 -12.10 0.52
C ASN A 118 12.89 -12.40 0.35
N MET A 119 13.25 -13.34 -0.55
CA MET A 119 14.64 -13.74 -0.78
C MET A 119 15.45 -12.67 -1.52
N TYR A 120 14.82 -12.00 -2.48
CA TYR A 120 15.53 -11.09 -3.40
C TYR A 120 15.28 -9.61 -3.14
N GLU A 121 14.35 -9.24 -2.25
CA GLU A 121 14.07 -7.86 -1.86
C GLU A 121 15.32 -7.09 -1.44
N LYS A 122 16.13 -7.64 -0.53
CA LYS A 122 17.39 -7.01 -0.09
C LYS A 122 18.41 -6.86 -1.23
N THR A 123 18.43 -7.81 -2.16
CA THR A 123 19.30 -7.76 -3.35
C THR A 123 18.86 -6.66 -4.30
N ALA A 124 17.55 -6.53 -4.53
CA ALA A 124 16.96 -5.48 -5.34
C ALA A 124 17.20 -4.10 -4.74
N LEU A 125 17.02 -3.96 -3.42
CA LEU A 125 17.28 -2.72 -2.68
C LEU A 125 18.72 -2.26 -2.85
N LYS A 126 19.68 -3.17 -2.64
CA LYS A 126 21.11 -2.87 -2.81
C LYS A 126 21.45 -2.43 -4.24
N LYS A 127 20.89 -3.10 -5.25
CA LYS A 127 21.09 -2.70 -6.66
C LYS A 127 20.47 -1.33 -6.95
N TYR A 128 19.32 -1.02 -6.36
CA TYR A 128 18.71 0.30 -6.47
C TYR A 128 19.59 1.39 -5.85
N GLU A 129 20.17 1.16 -4.66
CA GLU A 129 21.10 2.10 -4.01
C GLU A 129 22.34 2.35 -4.89
N GLU A 130 22.93 1.28 -5.44
CA GLU A 130 24.09 1.37 -6.34
C GLU A 130 23.78 2.14 -7.63
N MET A 131 22.60 1.93 -8.22
CA MET A 131 22.19 2.56 -9.48
C MET A 131 21.75 4.02 -9.30
N SER A 132 21.00 4.32 -8.24
CA SER A 132 20.44 5.65 -8.00
C SER A 132 21.43 6.59 -7.29
N GLY A 133 22.42 6.04 -6.58
CA GLY A 133 23.30 6.80 -5.70
C GLY A 133 22.60 7.30 -4.43
N HIS A 134 21.35 6.91 -4.18
CA HIS A 134 20.61 7.26 -2.99
C HIS A 134 20.81 6.20 -1.89
N THR A 135 20.92 6.66 -0.64
CA THR A 135 20.87 5.78 0.53
C THR A 135 19.43 5.52 0.91
N VAL A 136 19.06 4.26 1.05
CA VAL A 136 17.72 3.88 1.50
C VAL A 136 17.72 3.61 3.00
N THR A 137 16.80 4.25 3.70
CA THR A 137 16.57 4.03 5.13
C THR A 137 15.48 2.96 5.31
N GLU A 138 15.72 2.01 6.21
CA GLU A 138 14.74 1.02 6.62
C GLU A 138 13.50 1.68 7.25
N CYS A 139 12.31 1.11 6.98
CA CYS A 139 11.03 1.59 7.48
C CYS A 139 10.28 0.50 8.23
N GLY A 140 9.69 0.86 9.37
CA GLY A 140 8.74 0.01 10.09
C GLY A 140 7.30 0.16 9.61
N LEU A 141 6.36 0.09 10.55
CA LEU A 141 4.94 0.38 10.31
C LEU A 141 4.69 1.88 10.52
N VAL A 142 4.29 2.55 9.46
CA VAL A 142 3.88 3.95 9.48
C VAL A 142 2.37 4.02 9.56
N ILE A 143 1.86 4.58 10.66
CA ILE A 143 0.43 4.81 10.88
C ILE A 143 0.05 6.11 10.17
N CYS A 144 -1.06 6.10 9.42
CA CYS A 144 -1.59 7.32 8.83
C CYS A 144 -2.14 8.23 9.94
N LYS A 145 -1.50 9.39 10.15
CA LYS A 145 -1.87 10.34 11.22
C LYS A 145 -3.33 10.80 11.10
N ASP A 146 -3.78 11.09 9.88
CA ASP A 146 -5.13 11.56 9.63
C ASP A 146 -6.16 10.45 9.78
N TYR A 147 -5.77 9.19 9.53
CA TYR A 147 -6.64 8.01 9.60
C TYR A 147 -5.94 6.87 10.35
N PRO A 148 -5.88 6.87 11.71
CA PRO A 148 -5.04 5.94 12.48
C PRO A 148 -5.43 4.45 12.38
N PHE A 149 -6.59 4.16 11.79
CA PHE A 149 -6.99 2.81 11.40
C PHE A 149 -6.33 2.32 10.11
N LEU A 150 -5.55 3.17 9.42
CA LEU A 150 -4.75 2.86 8.23
C LEU A 150 -3.26 2.88 8.57
N ALA A 151 -2.50 1.99 7.93
CA ALA A 151 -1.06 1.97 8.05
C ALA A 151 -0.38 1.39 6.80
N SER A 152 0.92 1.64 6.68
CA SER A 152 1.76 1.05 5.65
C SER A 152 3.14 0.67 6.16
N SER A 153 3.83 -0.21 5.43
CA SER A 153 5.24 -0.54 5.67
C SER A 153 5.97 -0.53 4.33
N PRO A 154 6.42 0.64 3.85
CA PRO A 154 7.24 0.74 2.65
C PRO A 154 8.49 -0.14 2.75
N ASP A 155 9.00 -0.63 1.62
CA ASP A 155 10.23 -1.42 1.57
C ASP A 155 11.47 -0.55 1.85
N GLY A 156 11.36 0.76 1.68
CA GLY A 156 12.37 1.72 2.12
C GLY A 156 11.94 3.17 1.95
N LEU A 157 12.73 4.09 2.49
CA LEU A 157 12.54 5.53 2.37
C LEU A 157 13.82 6.18 1.84
N VAL A 158 13.68 7.10 0.89
CA VAL A 158 14.77 7.97 0.44
C VAL A 158 14.39 9.42 0.77
N ASN A 159 15.22 10.04 1.61
CA ASN A 159 15.01 11.39 2.12
C ASN A 159 13.58 11.57 2.68
N GLU A 160 13.04 12.78 2.61
CA GLU A 160 11.65 13.09 3.00
C GLU A 160 10.67 13.01 1.82
N GLU A 161 11.14 12.65 0.63
CA GLU A 161 10.37 12.80 -0.62
C GLU A 161 9.81 11.48 -1.16
N LYS A 162 10.58 10.38 -1.04
CA LYS A 162 10.31 9.13 -1.76
C LYS A 162 10.09 7.94 -0.85
N VAL A 163 9.08 7.14 -1.18
CA VAL A 163 8.96 5.76 -0.73
C VAL A 163 9.54 4.82 -1.79
N ILE A 164 10.06 3.68 -1.35
CA ILE A 164 10.51 2.60 -2.21
C ILE A 164 9.55 1.43 -2.03
N GLU A 165 9.06 0.90 -3.15
CA GLU A 165 8.27 -0.33 -3.20
C GLU A 165 8.97 -1.31 -4.14
N ILE A 166 9.33 -2.49 -3.65
CA ILE A 166 10.09 -3.50 -4.37
C ILE A 166 9.18 -4.64 -4.79
N LYS A 167 9.33 -5.09 -6.04
CA LYS A 167 8.66 -6.27 -6.57
C LYS A 167 9.66 -7.17 -7.28
N CYS A 168 9.77 -8.40 -6.78
CA CYS A 168 10.54 -9.47 -7.44
C CYS A 168 9.53 -10.51 -8.01
N PRO A 169 9.10 -10.39 -9.27
CA PRO A 169 8.07 -11.26 -9.83
C PRO A 169 8.62 -12.66 -10.13
N TYR A 170 8.23 -13.66 -9.34
CA TYR A 170 8.71 -15.04 -9.52
C TYR A 170 8.45 -15.59 -10.92
N VAL A 171 7.31 -15.30 -11.55
CA VAL A 171 6.98 -15.82 -12.89
C VAL A 171 7.93 -15.25 -13.96
N ALA A 172 8.26 -13.96 -13.87
CA ALA A 172 9.10 -13.25 -14.84
C ALA A 172 10.59 -13.16 -14.42
N ARG A 173 11.01 -13.90 -13.38
CA ARG A 173 12.36 -13.82 -12.80
C ARG A 173 13.52 -14.02 -13.79
N ASN A 174 13.30 -14.71 -14.91
CA ASN A 174 14.29 -14.97 -15.96
C ASN A 174 13.90 -14.27 -17.26
N SER A 175 13.29 -13.10 -17.19
CA SER A 175 12.80 -12.36 -18.34
C SER A 175 13.03 -10.88 -18.14
N GLN A 176 13.31 -10.18 -19.24
CA GLN A 176 13.42 -8.72 -19.25
C GLN A 176 12.09 -8.09 -18.79
N ILE A 177 12.17 -6.99 -18.05
CA ILE A 177 11.00 -6.26 -17.56
C ILE A 177 10.35 -5.48 -18.71
N ASN A 178 9.09 -5.80 -19.01
CA ASN A 178 8.23 -5.05 -19.93
C ASN A 178 6.75 -5.40 -19.67
N SER A 179 5.84 -4.73 -20.37
CA SER A 179 4.39 -4.90 -20.24
C SER A 179 3.88 -6.31 -20.59
N SER A 180 4.62 -7.08 -21.40
CA SER A 180 4.24 -8.45 -21.77
C SER A 180 4.66 -9.50 -20.73
N THR A 181 5.72 -9.23 -19.97
CA THR A 181 6.25 -10.14 -18.94
C THR A 181 5.71 -9.82 -17.55
N ILE A 182 5.41 -8.53 -17.29
CA ILE A 182 4.90 -8.03 -16.02
C ILE A 182 3.47 -7.56 -16.18
N ASN A 183 2.53 -8.36 -15.68
CA ASN A 183 1.08 -8.15 -15.84
C ASN A 183 0.48 -6.95 -15.08
N TYR A 184 1.29 -6.22 -14.32
CA TYR A 184 0.91 -4.98 -13.66
C TYR A 184 1.57 -3.75 -14.28
N LEU A 185 2.28 -3.90 -15.39
CA LEU A 185 2.84 -2.79 -16.16
C LEU A 185 2.09 -2.62 -17.49
N GLN A 186 2.07 -1.39 -17.98
CA GLN A 186 1.48 -1.01 -19.24
C GLN A 186 2.39 -0.02 -19.98
N ASP A 187 2.42 -0.10 -21.31
CA ASP A 187 3.10 0.89 -22.13
C ASP A 187 2.23 2.14 -22.25
N THR A 188 2.83 3.30 -22.01
CA THR A 188 2.19 4.61 -22.15
C THR A 188 3.02 5.50 -23.07
N PRO A 189 2.48 6.63 -23.56
CA PRO A 189 3.28 7.61 -24.32
C PRO A 189 4.53 8.12 -23.56
N ASN A 190 4.53 8.01 -22.23
CA ASN A 190 5.62 8.43 -21.36
C ASN A 190 6.52 7.27 -20.92
N GLY A 191 6.41 6.10 -21.55
CA GLY A 191 7.15 4.89 -21.21
C GLY A 191 6.34 3.87 -20.42
N LEU A 192 7.04 2.87 -19.89
CA LEU A 192 6.47 1.79 -19.09
C LEU A 192 5.99 2.35 -17.75
N GLN A 193 4.74 2.06 -17.37
CA GLN A 193 4.14 2.55 -16.13
C GLN A 193 3.37 1.44 -15.42
N LEU A 194 3.16 1.61 -14.11
CA LEU A 194 2.23 0.78 -13.35
C LEU A 194 0.79 0.96 -13.87
N ASP A 195 0.07 -0.15 -14.04
CA ASP A 195 -1.36 -0.10 -14.31
C ASP A 195 -2.11 0.47 -13.09
N ASN A 196 -2.75 1.62 -13.28
CA ASN A 196 -3.51 2.33 -12.24
C ASN A 196 -4.72 1.53 -11.72
N ASN A 197 -5.14 0.48 -12.41
CA ASN A 197 -6.18 -0.43 -11.97
C ASN A 197 -5.61 -1.66 -11.22
N HIS A 198 -4.30 -1.84 -11.19
CA HIS A 198 -3.66 -2.94 -10.47
C HIS A 198 -3.63 -2.67 -8.95
N ASN A 199 -3.65 -3.73 -8.14
CA ASN A 199 -3.69 -3.60 -6.67
C ASN A 199 -2.46 -2.87 -6.10
N TYR A 200 -1.30 -3.00 -6.76
CA TYR A 200 -0.07 -2.33 -6.33
C TYR A 200 -0.17 -0.81 -6.45
N TYR A 201 -0.95 -0.28 -7.40
CA TYR A 201 -1.17 1.17 -7.48
C TYR A 201 -1.79 1.70 -6.19
N TYR A 202 -2.89 1.08 -5.74
CA TYR A 202 -3.56 1.46 -4.50
C TYR A 202 -2.70 1.25 -3.25
N GLN A 203 -1.82 0.25 -3.27
CA GLN A 203 -0.85 0.04 -2.19
C GLN A 203 0.13 1.22 -2.11
N ILE A 204 0.75 1.60 -3.23
CA ILE A 204 1.71 2.72 -3.31
C ILE A 204 1.04 4.04 -2.91
N GLN A 205 -0.20 4.28 -3.36
CA GLN A 205 -0.96 5.46 -2.92
C GLN A 205 -1.14 5.47 -1.40
N GLY A 206 -1.40 4.31 -0.79
CA GLY A 206 -1.48 4.16 0.66
C GLY A 206 -0.15 4.42 1.38
N GLU A 207 0.97 3.99 0.80
CA GLU A 207 2.33 4.25 1.32
C GLU A 207 2.65 5.74 1.34
N MET A 208 2.45 6.41 0.20
CA MET A 208 2.62 7.86 0.07
C MET A 208 1.75 8.63 1.06
N MET A 209 0.47 8.26 1.17
CA MET A 209 -0.46 8.87 2.14
C MET A 209 -0.04 8.66 3.60
N CYS A 210 0.36 7.44 3.99
CA CYS A 210 0.74 7.17 5.39
C CYS A 210 2.04 7.89 5.77
N THR A 211 2.96 8.03 4.82
CA THR A 211 4.30 8.60 5.05
C THR A 211 4.40 10.10 4.80
N GLY A 212 3.38 10.70 4.18
CA GLY A 212 3.39 12.11 3.77
C GLY A 212 4.33 12.39 2.59
N ARG A 213 4.69 11.36 1.81
CA ARG A 213 5.59 11.47 0.65
C ARG A 213 4.80 11.56 -0.65
N GLU A 214 5.40 12.19 -1.65
CA GLU A 214 4.71 12.49 -2.92
C GLU A 214 5.14 11.58 -4.07
N ILE A 215 6.27 10.88 -3.90
CA ILE A 215 6.89 10.07 -4.95
C ILE A 215 7.09 8.65 -4.43
N CYS A 216 6.89 7.67 -5.31
CA CYS A 216 7.30 6.29 -5.11
C CYS A 216 8.19 5.87 -6.26
N ASP A 217 9.35 5.30 -5.96
CA ASP A 217 10.15 4.57 -6.94
C ASP A 217 9.71 3.09 -6.84
N LEU A 218 8.97 2.59 -7.84
CA LEU A 218 8.59 1.18 -7.92
C LEU A 218 9.76 0.40 -8.55
N VAL A 219 10.50 -0.33 -7.71
CA VAL A 219 11.66 -1.10 -8.12
C VAL A 219 11.23 -2.51 -8.50
N ILE A 220 11.41 -2.88 -9.75
CA ILE A 220 11.13 -4.22 -10.25
C ILE A 220 12.46 -4.92 -10.53
N PHE A 221 12.63 -6.10 -9.94
CA PHE A 221 13.86 -6.86 -10.05
C PHE A 221 13.63 -8.25 -10.63
N THR A 222 14.33 -8.56 -11.72
CA THR A 222 14.47 -9.90 -12.28
C THR A 222 15.95 -10.28 -12.28
N PHE A 223 16.28 -11.53 -12.62
CA PHE A 223 17.67 -11.93 -12.80
C PHE A 223 18.30 -11.36 -14.08
N GLU A 224 17.47 -10.84 -14.99
CA GLU A 224 17.89 -10.27 -16.26
C GLU A 224 18.16 -8.77 -16.16
N ASP A 225 17.33 -8.02 -15.42
CA ASP A 225 17.39 -6.57 -15.30
C ASP A 225 16.74 -6.03 -14.02
N LEU A 226 16.95 -4.73 -13.76
CA LEU A 226 16.27 -3.95 -12.73
C LEU A 226 15.74 -2.68 -13.38
N GLN A 227 14.47 -2.37 -13.16
CA GLN A 227 13.86 -1.12 -13.63
C GLN A 227 13.17 -0.39 -12.47
N VAL A 228 13.24 0.94 -12.52
CA VAL A 228 12.50 1.84 -11.63
C VAL A 228 11.39 2.47 -12.45
N ILE A 229 10.15 2.26 -12.01
CA ILE A 229 8.92 2.75 -12.63
C ILE A 229 8.33 3.86 -11.78
#